data_AF-A0A4P2Q272-F1
#
_entry.id   AF-A0A4P2Q272-F1
#
_cell.length_a   1.000
_cell.length_b   1.000
_cell.length_c   1.000
_cell.angle_alpha   90.00
_cell.angle_beta   90.00
_cell.angle_gamma   90.00
#
_symmetry.space_group_name_H-M   'P 1'
#
loop_
_entity.id
_entity.type
_entity.pdbx_description
1 polymer ?
#
loop_
_entity_poly.entity_id
_entity_poly.type
_entity_poly.pdbx_seq_one_letter_code
_entity_poly.pdbx_strand_id
1 'polypeptide(L)'
;MARPMLMTPAHLTKGAMMNRRTVCLGLSTLLSGAGLALAASASGAPPALPVPMMQAGNHLSLEQLGFNMLTTNRRSLTALVSNPFNDASFSAGARLAGRAGTPVPAGTLHRALLDPSAREVMKDLVECALGGHQRVSWTPGAKEAWRPTAEESSAVARTGKLTWTGRGAGLCPAWATGAPDASCQELVSSCLLTRNNARGRPASISIRGTHAALATTKEERERYKELEGAFFGNILDPDGLNPAAEKTAVDQAPPRVGVIYNKAFVCSPPDPRFLMSIGCDNMKPQVWISTRVCAVPDLKDGARHEGCVATYAGSCREATPNAPAGTRVNVCAPASKASGDVYPSCTAGGRTWARPASVFLPPLPPTNADRHACRPQRKPDRLRDHNRPSPDPGPEDRARARKLGTPDDRVKAIREQRVTPAVNPALRQRPQAPAR
;
A
#
# COMPACT_ATOMS: atom_id res chain seq x y z
N MET A 1 -21.95 52.50 -34.45
CA MET A 1 -21.21 51.81 -35.53
C MET A 1 -20.14 50.93 -34.89
N ALA A 2 -20.43 49.64 -34.71
CA ALA A 2 -19.52 48.68 -34.10
C ALA A 2 -19.11 47.64 -35.15
N ARG A 3 -17.80 47.50 -35.39
CA ARG A 3 -17.21 46.47 -36.23
C ARG A 3 -16.93 45.21 -35.39
N PRO A 4 -17.18 43.99 -35.91
CA PRO A 4 -16.73 42.76 -35.25
C PRO A 4 -15.31 42.39 -35.72
N MET A 5 -14.44 42.00 -34.78
CA MET A 5 -13.17 41.34 -35.07
C MET A 5 -13.40 39.84 -35.24
N LEU A 6 -13.07 39.33 -36.43
CA LEU A 6 -12.93 37.91 -36.73
C LEU A 6 -11.60 37.39 -36.15
N MET A 7 -11.67 36.35 -35.33
CA MET A 7 -10.52 35.52 -34.96
C MET A 7 -10.53 34.23 -35.79
N THR A 8 -9.45 34.01 -36.54
CA THR A 8 -9.12 32.76 -37.24
C THR A 8 -8.46 31.75 -36.29
N PRO A 9 -8.73 30.45 -36.41
CA PRO A 9 -8.02 29.42 -35.64
C PRO A 9 -6.75 28.95 -36.37
N ALA A 10 -5.64 28.91 -35.64
CA ALA A 10 -4.39 28.30 -36.10
C ALA A 10 -4.47 26.76 -35.94
N HIS A 11 -4.29 26.06 -37.06
CA HIS A 11 -4.05 24.62 -37.13
C HIS A 11 -2.70 24.28 -36.49
N LEU A 12 -2.71 23.40 -35.48
CA LEU A 12 -1.49 22.77 -34.95
C LEU A 12 -1.44 21.31 -35.45
N THR A 13 -0.60 21.06 -36.45
CA THR A 13 -0.28 19.73 -36.98
C THR A 13 0.57 18.94 -35.98
N LYS A 14 0.03 17.81 -35.51
CA LYS A 14 0.68 16.87 -34.60
C LYS A 14 1.35 15.77 -35.43
N GLY A 15 2.68 15.81 -35.55
CA GLY A 15 3.47 14.73 -36.14
C GLY A 15 3.67 13.60 -35.14
N ALA A 16 3.02 12.46 -35.35
CA ALA A 16 3.28 11.22 -34.64
C ALA A 16 4.05 10.27 -35.56
N MET A 17 5.33 10.03 -35.27
CA MET A 17 6.09 8.94 -35.88
C MET A 17 5.74 7.64 -35.16
N MET A 18 4.97 6.77 -35.83
CA MET A 18 4.72 5.38 -35.43
C MET A 18 5.88 4.50 -35.88
N ASN A 19 6.55 3.87 -34.92
CA ASN A 19 7.54 2.83 -35.17
C ASN A 19 6.81 1.49 -35.36
N ARG A 20 6.82 0.99 -36.59
CA ARG A 20 6.32 -0.34 -37.00
C ARG A 20 7.40 -1.38 -36.70
N ARG A 21 7.13 -2.37 -35.84
CA ARG A 21 7.77 -3.68 -35.91
C ARG A 21 6.79 -4.81 -35.57
N THR A 22 6.42 -5.51 -36.63
CA THR A 22 6.43 -6.98 -36.78
C THR A 22 5.41 -7.80 -35.97
N VAL A 23 4.30 -8.12 -36.64
CA VAL A 23 3.39 -9.24 -36.36
C VAL A 23 3.94 -10.47 -37.09
N CYS A 24 4.23 -11.55 -36.36
CA CYS A 24 4.41 -12.87 -36.96
C CYS A 24 3.15 -13.70 -36.73
N LEU A 25 2.52 -14.08 -37.85
CA LEU A 25 1.48 -15.09 -37.96
C LEU A 25 2.06 -16.48 -37.63
N GLY A 26 1.39 -17.21 -36.75
CA GLY A 26 1.56 -18.65 -36.57
C GLY A 26 0.24 -19.33 -36.89
N LEU A 27 0.18 -19.97 -38.06
CA LEU A 27 -0.97 -20.65 -38.64
C LEU A 27 -1.04 -22.12 -38.15
N SER A 28 -2.26 -22.57 -37.86
CA SER A 28 -2.82 -23.92 -38.08
C SER A 28 -2.17 -25.17 -37.47
N THR A 29 -2.96 -25.89 -36.66
CA THR A 29 -3.24 -27.33 -36.87
C THR A 29 -4.59 -27.68 -36.24
N LEU A 30 -5.58 -27.93 -37.11
CA LEU A 30 -6.84 -28.60 -36.79
C LEU A 30 -6.60 -30.11 -36.87
N LEU A 31 -6.80 -30.84 -35.77
CA LEU A 31 -7.06 -32.27 -35.82
C LEU A 31 -8.45 -32.55 -35.26
N SER A 32 -9.32 -33.01 -36.15
CA SER A 32 -10.60 -33.63 -35.84
C SER A 32 -10.35 -35.02 -35.26
N GLY A 33 -10.76 -35.22 -34.02
CA GLY A 33 -10.85 -36.53 -33.39
C GLY A 33 -12.26 -36.72 -32.84
N ALA A 34 -13.10 -37.43 -33.59
CA ALA A 34 -14.37 -37.96 -33.10
C ALA A 34 -14.06 -39.26 -32.33
N GLY A 35 -14.55 -39.38 -31.09
CA GLY A 35 -14.35 -40.60 -30.30
C GLY A 35 -15.03 -40.57 -28.94
N LEU A 36 -16.13 -41.34 -28.86
CA LEU A 36 -16.76 -41.96 -27.69
C LEU A 36 -17.08 -41.11 -26.46
N ALA A 37 -18.39 -40.91 -26.27
CA ALA A 37 -19.01 -40.59 -25.00
C ALA A 37 -18.95 -41.80 -24.04
N LEU A 38 -18.09 -41.72 -23.03
CA LEU A 38 -18.29 -42.44 -21.76
C LEU A 38 -18.73 -41.42 -20.70
N ALA A 39 -19.99 -41.52 -20.28
CA ALA A 39 -20.52 -40.81 -19.13
C ALA A 39 -19.98 -41.46 -17.84
N ALA A 40 -18.76 -41.09 -17.46
CA ALA A 40 -18.28 -41.31 -16.10
C ALA A 40 -18.66 -40.07 -15.28
N SER A 41 -19.64 -40.24 -14.39
CA SER A 41 -20.02 -39.27 -13.35
C SER A 41 -18.90 -39.16 -12.32
N ALA A 42 -17.72 -38.69 -12.72
CA ALA A 42 -16.69 -38.30 -11.80
C ALA A 42 -17.17 -37.00 -11.14
N SER A 43 -17.46 -37.04 -9.84
CA SER A 43 -17.48 -35.85 -9.00
C SER A 43 -16.05 -35.31 -8.90
N GLY A 44 -15.51 -34.86 -10.03
CA GLY A 44 -14.24 -34.17 -10.12
C GLY A 44 -14.47 -32.79 -9.57
N ALA A 45 -14.34 -32.65 -8.25
CA ALA A 45 -14.09 -31.35 -7.65
C ALA A 45 -12.95 -30.73 -8.46
N PRO A 46 -13.13 -29.53 -9.06
CA PRO A 46 -12.07 -28.90 -9.84
C PRO A 46 -10.81 -28.85 -8.96
N PRO A 47 -9.63 -29.14 -9.51
CA PRO A 47 -8.39 -29.10 -8.76
C PRO A 47 -8.33 -27.75 -8.06
N ALA A 48 -8.26 -27.76 -6.72
CA ALA A 48 -8.16 -26.55 -5.94
C ALA A 48 -6.97 -25.77 -6.51
N LEU A 49 -7.25 -24.59 -7.08
CA LEU A 49 -6.20 -23.75 -7.64
C LEU A 49 -5.13 -23.58 -6.56
N PRO A 50 -3.84 -23.75 -6.90
CA PRO A 50 -2.77 -23.63 -5.93
C PRO A 50 -2.94 -22.28 -5.23
N VAL A 51 -3.25 -22.33 -3.93
CA VAL A 51 -3.39 -21.12 -3.12
C VAL A 51 -2.03 -20.45 -3.18
N PRO A 52 -1.89 -19.27 -3.81
CA PRO A 52 -0.60 -18.62 -3.89
C PRO A 52 -0.12 -18.42 -2.47
N MET A 53 1.11 -18.86 -2.18
CA MET A 53 1.73 -18.57 -0.89
C MET A 53 1.59 -17.08 -0.64
N MET A 54 0.89 -16.71 0.44
CA MET A 54 0.65 -15.31 0.75
C MET A 54 1.92 -14.73 1.38
N GLN A 55 2.94 -14.53 0.54
CA GLN A 55 4.10 -13.72 0.90
C GLN A 55 3.67 -12.26 0.80
N ALA A 56 3.01 -11.77 1.85
CA ALA A 56 2.78 -10.35 1.98
C ALA A 56 4.06 -9.68 2.46
N GLY A 57 4.45 -8.57 1.83
CA GLY A 57 5.43 -7.67 2.41
C GLY A 57 4.76 -6.82 3.47
N ASN A 58 5.28 -6.79 4.70
CA ASN A 58 4.83 -5.87 5.75
C ASN A 58 5.43 -4.46 5.52
N HIS A 59 5.06 -3.79 4.44
CA HIS A 59 5.69 -2.54 4.04
C HIS A 59 4.94 -1.29 4.52
N LEU A 60 3.75 -1.46 5.08
CA LEU A 60 2.95 -0.33 5.52
C LEU A 60 3.51 0.24 6.83
N SER A 61 4.00 1.48 6.78
CA SER A 61 4.52 2.13 7.97
C SER A 61 3.38 2.53 8.91
N LEU A 62 3.71 2.65 10.20
CA LEU A 62 2.77 3.15 11.21
C LEU A 62 2.21 4.53 10.85
N GLU A 63 3.06 5.40 10.30
CA GLU A 63 2.65 6.74 9.89
C GLU A 63 1.68 6.68 8.70
N GLN A 64 1.91 5.79 7.74
CA GLN A 64 1.02 5.61 6.59
C GLN A 64 -0.34 5.06 7.01
N LEU A 65 -0.39 3.97 7.78
CA LEU A 65 -1.64 3.37 8.24
C LEU A 65 -2.37 4.26 9.26
N GLY A 66 -1.59 4.90 10.13
CA GLY A 66 -2.06 5.66 11.27
C GLY A 66 -2.38 7.12 11.00
N PHE A 67 -2.03 7.65 9.82
CA PHE A 67 -2.29 9.04 9.50
C PHE A 67 -2.37 9.33 7.99
N ASN A 68 -3.54 9.07 7.41
CA ASN A 68 -3.83 9.28 5.99
C ASN A 68 -5.28 9.69 5.72
N MET A 69 -5.54 10.39 4.62
CA MET A 69 -6.87 10.89 4.30
C MET A 69 -7.91 9.81 3.92
N LEU A 70 -7.52 8.54 3.73
CA LEU A 70 -8.43 7.46 3.34
C LEU A 70 -9.03 6.76 4.57
N THR A 71 -8.19 6.33 5.53
CA THR A 71 -8.61 5.57 6.71
C THR A 71 -8.55 6.35 8.02
N THR A 72 -7.94 7.53 8.07
CA THR A 72 -8.01 8.41 9.26
C THR A 72 -8.80 9.69 9.02
N ASN A 73 -9.69 9.71 8.03
CA ASN A 73 -10.69 10.75 7.85
C ASN A 73 -12.08 10.11 7.98
N ARG A 74 -12.92 10.58 8.92
CA ARG A 74 -14.20 9.91 9.20
C ARG A 74 -15.14 9.93 8.00
N ARG A 75 -15.13 11.01 7.21
CA ARG A 75 -15.94 11.12 5.98
C ARG A 75 -15.44 10.17 4.90
N SER A 76 -14.13 10.08 4.68
CA SER A 76 -13.55 9.12 3.74
C SER A 76 -13.82 7.69 4.16
N LEU A 77 -13.63 7.33 5.43
CA LEU A 77 -13.96 6.00 5.96
C LEU A 77 -15.44 5.67 5.74
N THR A 78 -16.34 6.60 6.07
CA THR A 78 -17.78 6.43 5.89
C THR A 78 -18.11 6.16 4.43
N ALA A 79 -17.53 6.94 3.51
CA ALA A 79 -17.70 6.75 2.07
C ALA A 79 -17.12 5.40 1.60
N LEU A 80 -15.95 5.01 2.10
CA LEU A 80 -15.26 3.80 1.73
C LEU A 80 -16.08 2.55 2.09
N VAL A 81 -16.65 2.49 3.30
CA VAL A 81 -17.43 1.32 3.78
C VAL A 81 -18.92 1.37 3.47
N SER A 82 -19.41 2.43 2.82
CA SER A 82 -20.83 2.53 2.44
C SER A 82 -21.05 2.37 0.93
N ASN A 83 -19.97 2.18 0.15
CA ASN A 83 -20.05 2.13 -1.32
C ASN A 83 -19.18 0.98 -1.87
N PRO A 84 -19.43 0.56 -3.13
CA PRO A 84 -18.58 -0.39 -3.84
C PRO A 84 -17.13 0.11 -3.95
N PHE A 85 -16.17 -0.80 -3.86
CA PHE A 85 -14.74 -0.53 -3.98
C PHE A 85 -14.27 -0.73 -5.44
N ASN A 86 -14.60 0.22 -6.30
CA ASN A 86 -14.29 0.21 -7.72
C ASN A 86 -13.97 1.61 -8.27
N ASP A 87 -13.57 1.70 -9.54
CA ASP A 87 -13.17 2.94 -10.23
C ASP A 87 -14.18 4.08 -10.08
N ALA A 88 -15.49 3.79 -10.15
CA ALA A 88 -16.53 4.80 -10.11
C ALA A 88 -16.53 5.56 -8.76
N SER A 89 -16.29 4.84 -7.66
CA SER A 89 -16.25 5.41 -6.31
C SER A 89 -15.07 6.35 -6.08
N PHE A 90 -13.99 6.22 -6.85
CA PHE A 90 -12.81 7.08 -6.78
C PHE A 90 -12.76 8.16 -7.85
N SER A 91 -13.83 8.32 -8.64
CA SER A 91 -13.92 9.42 -9.61
C SER A 91 -14.10 10.78 -8.91
N ALA A 92 -13.56 11.84 -9.51
CA ALA A 92 -13.66 13.21 -8.95
C ALA A 92 -15.11 13.69 -8.75
N GLY A 93 -16.05 13.18 -9.56
CA GLY A 93 -17.48 13.50 -9.49
C GLY A 93 -18.33 12.47 -8.73
N ALA A 94 -17.72 11.45 -8.11
CA ALA A 94 -18.45 10.36 -7.46
C ALA A 94 -19.43 10.90 -6.42
N ARG A 95 -20.71 10.53 -6.56
CA ARG A 95 -21.76 10.81 -5.57
C ARG A 95 -21.95 9.56 -4.72
N LEU A 96 -21.44 9.62 -3.49
CA LEU A 96 -21.37 8.49 -2.60
C LEU A 96 -22.40 8.62 -1.47
N ALA A 97 -22.94 7.49 -1.06
CA ALA A 97 -23.78 7.42 0.14
C ALA A 97 -22.90 7.25 1.37
N GLY A 98 -23.36 7.79 2.49
CA GLY A 98 -22.85 7.49 3.82
C GLY A 98 -23.79 6.54 4.55
N ARG A 99 -23.60 6.43 5.87
CA ARG A 99 -24.50 5.65 6.72
C ARG A 99 -25.92 6.20 6.63
N ALA A 100 -26.90 5.28 6.62
CA ALA A 100 -28.31 5.59 6.46
C ALA A 100 -28.63 6.44 5.21
N GLY A 101 -27.81 6.35 4.16
CA GLY A 101 -28.02 7.09 2.91
C GLY A 101 -27.67 8.58 2.98
N THR A 102 -27.02 9.03 4.06
CA THR A 102 -26.59 10.43 4.19
C THR A 102 -25.66 10.82 3.03
N PRO A 103 -25.87 11.94 2.35
CA PRO A 103 -25.02 12.31 1.22
C PRO A 103 -23.60 12.65 1.69
N VAL A 104 -22.60 12.07 1.03
CA VAL A 104 -21.18 12.45 1.23
C VAL A 104 -20.80 13.47 0.16
N PRO A 105 -19.96 14.50 0.46
CA PRO A 105 -19.50 15.44 -0.55
C PRO A 105 -18.90 14.74 -1.77
N ALA A 106 -19.24 15.21 -2.97
CA ALA A 106 -18.77 14.60 -4.21
C ALA A 106 -17.23 14.53 -4.26
N GLY A 107 -16.70 13.41 -4.77
CA GLY A 107 -15.26 13.19 -4.91
C GLY A 107 -14.53 13.04 -3.57
N THR A 108 -15.20 12.65 -2.48
CA THR A 108 -14.54 12.48 -1.17
C THR A 108 -13.39 11.46 -1.22
N LEU A 109 -13.61 10.28 -1.81
CA LEU A 109 -12.55 9.28 -1.95
C LEU A 109 -11.47 9.70 -2.96
N HIS A 110 -11.86 10.41 -4.04
CA HIS A 110 -10.90 11.01 -4.98
C HIS A 110 -9.94 11.96 -4.26
N ARG A 111 -10.46 12.88 -3.46
CA ARG A 111 -9.66 13.84 -2.68
C ARG A 111 -8.78 13.15 -1.63
N ALA A 112 -9.24 12.04 -1.06
CA ALA A 112 -8.45 11.27 -0.12
C ALA A 112 -7.14 10.75 -0.76
N LEU A 113 -7.19 10.33 -2.03
CA LEU A 113 -6.01 9.83 -2.76
C LEU A 113 -5.03 10.94 -3.23
N LEU A 114 -5.34 12.21 -3.00
CA LEU A 114 -4.35 13.29 -3.13
C LEU A 114 -3.25 13.18 -2.07
N ASP A 115 -3.55 12.53 -0.94
CA ASP A 115 -2.58 12.22 0.11
C ASP A 115 -1.68 11.04 -0.28
N PRO A 116 -0.35 11.21 -0.35
CA PRO A 116 0.57 10.12 -0.65
C PRO A 116 0.44 8.92 0.30
N SER A 117 0.23 9.15 1.60
CA SER A 117 0.06 8.06 2.57
C SER A 117 -1.22 7.25 2.31
N ALA A 118 -2.27 7.91 1.82
CA ALA A 118 -3.52 7.25 1.46
C ALA A 118 -3.35 6.32 0.24
N ARG A 119 -2.49 6.68 -0.71
CA ARG A 119 -2.18 5.84 -1.87
C ARG A 119 -1.35 4.61 -1.52
N GLU A 120 -0.48 4.69 -0.52
CA GLU A 120 0.21 3.52 0.01
C GLU A 120 -0.79 2.57 0.71
N VAL A 121 -1.65 3.11 1.57
CA VAL A 121 -2.74 2.32 2.20
C VAL A 121 -3.67 1.71 1.15
N MET A 122 -3.95 2.42 0.05
CA MET A 122 -4.78 1.93 -1.06
C MET A 122 -4.19 0.66 -1.71
N LYS A 123 -2.86 0.57 -1.87
CA LYS A 123 -2.20 -0.63 -2.41
C LYS A 123 -2.51 -1.85 -1.54
N ASP A 124 -2.28 -1.73 -0.23
CA ASP A 124 -2.52 -2.80 0.74
C ASP A 124 -4.00 -3.13 0.88
N LEU A 125 -4.86 -2.12 0.86
CA LEU A 125 -6.31 -2.30 0.93
C LEU A 125 -6.83 -3.11 -0.25
N VAL A 126 -6.38 -2.80 -1.48
CA VAL A 126 -6.75 -3.56 -2.68
C VAL A 126 -6.22 -4.99 -2.62
N GLU A 127 -4.99 -5.21 -2.18
CA GLU A 127 -4.44 -6.57 -2.06
C GLU A 127 -5.11 -7.41 -0.96
N CYS A 128 -5.53 -6.79 0.14
CA CYS A 128 -6.29 -7.46 1.19
C CYS A 128 -7.73 -7.74 0.76
N ALA A 129 -8.43 -6.76 0.17
CA ALA A 129 -9.87 -6.87 -0.10
C ALA A 129 -10.20 -7.59 -1.41
N LEU A 130 -9.55 -7.23 -2.51
CA LEU A 130 -9.98 -7.61 -3.86
C LEU A 130 -9.28 -8.85 -4.38
N GLY A 131 -9.99 -9.66 -5.17
CA GLY A 131 -9.45 -10.86 -5.80
C GLY A 131 -8.51 -10.57 -6.97
N GLY A 132 -7.79 -11.61 -7.41
CA GLY A 132 -6.78 -11.63 -8.49
C GLY A 132 -7.10 -10.82 -9.77
N HIS A 133 -8.37 -10.79 -10.13
CA HIS A 133 -8.90 -10.23 -11.37
C HIS A 133 -9.59 -8.87 -11.17
N GLN A 134 -9.75 -8.45 -9.92
CA GLN A 134 -10.38 -7.19 -9.56
C GLN A 134 -9.33 -6.10 -9.42
N ARG A 135 -9.71 -4.87 -9.76
CA ARG A 135 -8.82 -3.71 -9.75
C ARG A 135 -9.59 -2.46 -9.42
N VAL A 136 -8.86 -1.46 -8.94
CA VAL A 136 -9.34 -0.09 -8.78
C VAL A 136 -8.37 0.84 -9.49
N SER A 137 -8.90 1.77 -10.26
CA SER A 137 -8.14 2.85 -10.87
C SER A 137 -8.52 4.21 -10.29
N TRP A 138 -7.56 5.12 -10.31
CA TRP A 138 -7.75 6.51 -9.93
C TRP A 138 -7.01 7.44 -10.89
N THR A 139 -7.70 8.50 -11.32
CA THR A 139 -7.17 9.48 -12.27
C THR A 139 -6.97 10.81 -11.54
N PRO A 140 -5.72 11.27 -11.32
CA PRO A 140 -5.48 12.58 -10.72
C PRO A 140 -5.99 13.69 -11.64
N GLY A 141 -6.57 14.75 -11.06
CA GLY A 141 -6.97 15.93 -11.80
C GLY A 141 -5.76 16.73 -12.28
N ALA A 142 -5.81 17.27 -13.50
CA ALA A 142 -4.70 17.99 -14.13
C ALA A 142 -4.22 19.24 -13.35
N LYS A 143 -5.08 19.81 -12.49
CA LYS A 143 -4.78 20.99 -11.66
C LYS A 143 -4.56 20.66 -10.19
N GLU A 144 -4.64 19.39 -9.81
CA GLU A 144 -4.57 18.98 -8.41
C GLU A 144 -3.11 18.73 -8.00
N ALA A 145 -2.72 19.25 -6.85
CA ALA A 145 -1.41 19.00 -6.27
C ALA A 145 -1.43 17.67 -5.50
N TRP A 146 -0.98 16.57 -6.14
CA TRP A 146 -1.04 15.22 -5.55
C TRP A 146 0.33 14.59 -5.20
N ARG A 147 1.42 15.34 -5.41
CA ARG A 147 2.81 14.98 -5.06
C ARG A 147 3.16 13.52 -5.36
N PRO A 148 3.20 13.12 -6.64
CA PRO A 148 3.48 11.74 -7.02
C PRO A 148 4.92 11.32 -6.72
N THR A 149 5.13 10.02 -6.49
CA THR A 149 6.47 9.43 -6.63
C THR A 149 6.92 9.41 -8.10
N ALA A 150 8.19 9.12 -8.36
CA ALA A 150 8.69 8.96 -9.73
C ALA A 150 7.99 7.80 -10.47
N GLU A 151 7.69 6.71 -9.75
CA GLU A 151 6.97 5.55 -10.28
C GLU A 151 5.51 5.93 -10.62
N GLU A 152 4.81 6.60 -9.69
CA GLU A 152 3.44 7.07 -9.90
C GLU A 152 3.34 8.04 -11.09
N SER A 153 4.28 8.99 -11.17
CA SER A 153 4.38 9.93 -12.30
C SER A 153 4.54 9.21 -13.63
N SER A 154 5.41 8.20 -13.66
CA SER A 154 5.65 7.39 -14.87
C SER A 154 4.45 6.52 -15.23
N ALA A 155 3.71 5.99 -14.25
CA ALA A 155 2.49 5.22 -14.46
C ALA A 155 1.36 6.09 -15.05
N VAL A 156 1.13 7.29 -14.47
CA VAL A 156 0.13 8.24 -14.96
C VAL A 156 0.52 8.80 -16.33
N ALA A 157 1.79 9.10 -16.59
CA ALA A 157 2.24 9.57 -17.90
C ALA A 157 1.96 8.56 -19.02
N ARG A 158 2.05 7.24 -18.73
CA ARG A 158 1.77 6.18 -19.71
C ARG A 158 0.30 5.89 -19.92
N THR A 159 -0.49 5.90 -18.85
CA THR A 159 -1.86 5.32 -18.86
C THR A 159 -2.96 6.34 -18.54
N GLY A 160 -2.59 7.55 -18.11
CA GLY A 160 -3.50 8.57 -17.61
C GLY A 160 -4.03 8.31 -16.20
N LYS A 161 -3.66 7.20 -15.54
CA LYS A 161 -4.22 6.82 -14.23
C LYS A 161 -3.26 5.97 -13.39
N LEU A 162 -3.53 5.86 -12.09
CA LEU A 162 -2.98 4.80 -11.24
C LEU A 162 -3.94 3.62 -11.23
N THR A 163 -3.42 2.39 -11.19
CA THR A 163 -4.23 1.18 -11.13
C THR A 163 -3.63 0.21 -10.12
N TRP A 164 -4.45 -0.19 -9.16
CA TRP A 164 -4.14 -1.21 -8.16
C TRP A 164 -4.93 -2.47 -8.49
N THR A 165 -4.28 -3.62 -8.47
CA THR A 165 -4.91 -4.92 -8.76
C THR A 165 -4.87 -5.77 -7.50
N GLY A 166 -5.97 -6.43 -7.17
CA GLY A 166 -6.00 -7.40 -6.09
C GLY A 166 -5.06 -8.54 -6.45
N ARG A 167 -3.89 -8.60 -5.82
CA ARG A 167 -2.90 -9.69 -6.01
C ARG A 167 -2.72 -10.56 -4.79
N GLY A 168 -3.32 -10.16 -3.68
CA GLY A 168 -3.20 -10.82 -2.40
C GLY A 168 -4.34 -11.77 -2.13
N ALA A 169 -4.81 -11.72 -0.89
CA ALA A 169 -5.77 -12.64 -0.31
C ALA A 169 -7.14 -12.62 -0.99
N GLY A 170 -7.59 -11.46 -1.48
CA GLY A 170 -8.97 -11.32 -1.95
C GLY A 170 -9.98 -11.71 -0.87
N LEU A 171 -9.84 -11.12 0.32
CA LEU A 171 -10.63 -11.45 1.51
C LEU A 171 -12.09 -11.04 1.38
N CYS A 172 -12.39 -10.09 0.50
CA CYS A 172 -13.72 -9.52 0.35
C CYS A 172 -14.00 -9.10 -1.11
N PRO A 173 -14.06 -10.06 -2.05
CA PRO A 173 -14.24 -9.74 -3.46
C PRO A 173 -15.61 -9.11 -3.76
N ALA A 174 -16.63 -9.39 -2.94
CA ALA A 174 -17.96 -8.78 -3.06
C ALA A 174 -17.93 -7.25 -2.86
N TRP A 175 -16.90 -6.70 -2.20
CA TRP A 175 -16.77 -5.26 -2.02
C TRP A 175 -16.62 -4.52 -3.37
N ALA A 176 -16.10 -5.15 -4.42
CA ALA A 176 -15.98 -4.49 -5.73
C ALA A 176 -17.33 -4.04 -6.31
N THR A 177 -18.42 -4.71 -5.93
CA THR A 177 -19.77 -4.47 -6.47
C THR A 177 -20.77 -3.95 -5.44
N GLY A 178 -20.48 -4.08 -4.14
CA GLY A 178 -21.37 -3.64 -3.06
C GLY A 178 -20.61 -3.14 -1.84
N ALA A 179 -21.31 -2.50 -0.89
CA ALA A 179 -20.70 -2.11 0.38
C ALA A 179 -20.27 -3.36 1.19
N PRO A 180 -19.15 -3.30 1.93
CA PRO A 180 -18.65 -4.41 2.72
C PRO A 180 -19.47 -4.58 4.00
N ASP A 181 -19.82 -5.82 4.34
CA ASP A 181 -20.40 -6.11 5.65
C ASP A 181 -19.36 -6.03 6.78
N ALA A 182 -19.81 -6.15 8.04
CA ALA A 182 -18.92 -6.07 9.20
C ALA A 182 -17.86 -7.18 9.21
N SER A 183 -18.19 -8.39 8.76
CA SER A 183 -17.26 -9.52 8.72
C SER A 183 -16.12 -9.26 7.71
N CYS A 184 -16.47 -8.74 6.53
CA CYS A 184 -15.53 -8.29 5.52
C CYS A 184 -14.61 -7.18 6.06
N GLN A 185 -15.18 -6.17 6.71
CA GLN A 185 -14.40 -5.07 7.29
C GLN A 185 -13.41 -5.55 8.35
N GLU A 186 -13.82 -6.47 9.23
CA GLU A 186 -12.93 -7.06 10.25
C GLU A 186 -11.79 -7.86 9.62
N LEU A 187 -12.09 -8.63 8.59
CA LEU A 187 -11.11 -9.47 7.90
C LEU A 187 -10.07 -8.62 7.16
N VAL A 188 -10.53 -7.60 6.42
CA VAL A 188 -9.64 -6.65 5.73
C VAL A 188 -8.84 -5.82 6.74
N SER A 189 -9.47 -5.36 7.83
CA SER A 189 -8.78 -4.65 8.91
C SER A 189 -7.66 -5.47 9.52
N SER A 190 -7.92 -6.74 9.80
CA SER A 190 -6.92 -7.66 10.35
C SER A 190 -5.75 -7.84 9.38
N CYS A 191 -6.02 -8.02 8.09
CA CYS A 191 -4.98 -8.06 7.04
C CYS A 191 -4.13 -6.77 7.01
N LEU A 192 -4.75 -5.59 7.02
CA LEU A 192 -4.02 -4.31 7.04
C LEU A 192 -3.15 -4.16 8.29
N LEU A 193 -3.67 -4.54 9.45
CA LEU A 193 -2.92 -4.53 10.71
C LEU A 193 -1.71 -5.48 10.68
N THR A 194 -1.82 -6.66 10.04
CA THR A 194 -0.67 -7.58 9.89
C THR A 194 0.45 -7.01 9.02
N ARG A 195 0.09 -6.18 8.03
CA ARG A 195 1.05 -5.54 7.12
C ARG A 195 1.75 -4.35 7.74
N ASN A 196 1.26 -3.87 8.87
CA ASN A 196 1.88 -2.79 9.60
C ASN A 196 3.25 -3.20 10.15
N ASN A 197 4.23 -2.37 9.87
CA ASN A 197 5.61 -2.60 10.21
C ASN A 197 6.27 -1.32 10.70
N ALA A 198 6.34 -1.19 12.01
CA ALA A 198 7.04 -0.11 12.67
C ALA A 198 8.53 -0.03 12.35
N ARG A 199 9.14 -1.09 11.80
CA ARG A 199 10.54 -1.06 11.37
C ARG A 199 10.74 -0.47 9.99
N GLY A 200 9.67 -0.28 9.20
CA GLY A 200 9.76 0.21 7.82
C GLY A 200 10.65 -0.66 6.92
N ARG A 201 10.96 -1.90 7.31
CA ARG A 201 11.78 -2.84 6.55
C ARG A 201 10.91 -3.99 6.07
N PRO A 202 10.60 -4.06 4.77
CA PRO A 202 9.80 -5.16 4.24
C PRO A 202 10.38 -6.51 4.66
N ALA A 203 9.55 -7.31 5.28
CA ALA A 203 9.79 -8.69 5.65
C ALA A 203 8.67 -9.52 5.04
N SER A 204 9.03 -10.68 4.52
CA SER A 204 8.06 -11.68 4.11
C SER A 204 7.41 -12.25 5.36
N ILE A 205 6.08 -12.19 5.42
CA ILE A 205 5.28 -12.76 6.49
C ILE A 205 4.30 -13.80 5.92
N SER A 206 3.86 -14.73 6.76
CA SER A 206 2.73 -15.62 6.48
C SER A 206 1.54 -15.15 7.30
N ILE A 207 0.46 -14.74 6.62
CA ILE A 207 -0.79 -14.29 7.25
C ILE A 207 -1.76 -15.47 7.22
N ARG A 208 -2.27 -15.86 8.39
CA ARG A 208 -3.13 -17.04 8.53
C ARG A 208 -4.40 -16.70 9.30
N GLY A 209 -5.48 -17.41 9.00
CA GLY A 209 -6.75 -17.25 9.71
C GLY A 209 -7.72 -18.37 9.37
N THR A 210 -8.91 -18.32 9.96
CA THR A 210 -9.98 -19.30 9.70
C THR A 210 -10.69 -19.08 8.37
N HIS A 211 -10.48 -17.93 7.73
CA HIS A 211 -11.03 -17.66 6.41
C HIS A 211 -10.31 -18.49 5.34
N ALA A 212 -11.06 -19.07 4.40
CA ALA A 212 -10.50 -19.96 3.38
C ALA A 212 -9.39 -19.30 2.53
N ALA A 213 -9.51 -18.00 2.26
CA ALA A 213 -8.49 -17.24 1.52
C ALA A 213 -7.19 -16.99 2.32
N LEU A 214 -7.18 -17.30 3.62
CA LEU A 214 -5.99 -17.32 4.49
C LEU A 214 -5.53 -18.75 4.81
N ALA A 215 -6.04 -19.75 4.08
CA ALA A 215 -5.54 -21.11 4.17
C ALA A 215 -4.08 -21.16 3.71
N THR A 216 -3.30 -22.02 4.36
CA THR A 216 -1.85 -22.13 4.10
C THR A 216 -1.48 -23.52 3.63
N THR A 217 -0.42 -23.59 2.82
CA THR A 217 0.13 -24.88 2.39
C THR A 217 1.01 -25.47 3.49
N LYS A 218 1.42 -26.73 3.31
CA LYS A 218 2.38 -27.36 4.22
C LYS A 218 3.74 -26.67 4.16
N GLU A 219 4.19 -26.32 2.95
CA GLU A 219 5.47 -25.67 2.67
C GLU A 219 5.52 -24.28 3.30
N GLU A 220 4.41 -23.53 3.27
CA GLU A 220 4.32 -22.25 3.97
C GLU A 220 4.44 -22.43 5.48
N ARG A 221 3.77 -23.42 6.07
CA ARG A 221 3.87 -23.70 7.51
C ARG A 221 5.27 -24.16 7.92
N GLU A 222 5.97 -24.89 7.07
CA GLU A 222 7.36 -25.28 7.29
C GLU A 222 8.32 -24.09 7.17
N ARG A 223 8.05 -23.14 6.27
CA ARG A 223 8.87 -21.94 6.11
C ARG A 223 8.64 -20.90 7.19
N TYR A 224 7.42 -20.75 7.69
CA TYR A 224 7.04 -19.71 8.66
C TYR A 224 6.54 -20.34 9.96
N LYS A 225 7.46 -20.69 10.86
CA LYS A 225 7.16 -21.44 12.09
C LYS A 225 6.86 -20.54 13.28
N GLU A 226 7.38 -19.32 13.28
CA GLU A 226 7.39 -18.46 14.45
C GLU A 226 6.15 -17.58 14.50
N LEU A 227 5.25 -17.81 15.47
CA LEU A 227 4.06 -16.98 15.67
C LEU A 227 4.45 -15.62 16.26
N GLU A 228 4.25 -14.54 15.51
CA GLU A 228 4.52 -13.16 15.98
C GLU A 228 3.38 -12.62 16.85
N GLY A 229 2.12 -12.99 16.56
CA GLY A 229 0.95 -12.49 17.26
C GLY A 229 -0.32 -12.63 16.45
N ALA A 230 -1.43 -12.12 16.98
CA ALA A 230 -2.70 -12.03 16.28
C ALA A 230 -3.24 -10.60 16.27
N PHE A 231 -3.76 -10.20 15.12
CA PHE A 231 -4.26 -8.86 14.84
C PHE A 231 -5.73 -8.97 14.52
N PHE A 232 -6.55 -8.12 15.12
CA PHE A 232 -8.00 -8.20 15.02
C PHE A 232 -8.65 -6.86 15.31
N GLY A 233 -9.92 -6.71 14.93
CA GLY A 233 -10.65 -5.47 15.10
C GLY A 233 -11.25 -4.95 13.80
N ASN A 234 -11.65 -3.68 13.81
CA ASN A 234 -12.14 -2.98 12.64
C ASN A 234 -11.57 -1.54 12.59
N ILE A 235 -10.54 -1.33 11.77
CA ILE A 235 -9.97 0.01 11.49
C ILE A 235 -10.80 0.78 10.46
N LEU A 236 -11.72 0.08 9.77
CA LEU A 236 -12.59 0.67 8.76
C LEU A 236 -13.90 1.20 9.36
N ASP A 237 -14.16 0.99 10.65
CA ASP A 237 -15.32 1.54 11.36
C ASP A 237 -15.13 3.05 11.65
N PRO A 238 -15.91 3.95 11.02
CA PRO A 238 -15.83 5.39 11.27
C PRO A 238 -16.01 5.80 12.74
N ASP A 239 -16.75 5.01 13.54
CA ASP A 239 -16.93 5.26 14.98
C ASP A 239 -15.78 4.72 15.82
N GLY A 240 -14.97 3.83 15.24
CA GLY A 240 -13.75 3.32 15.84
C GLY A 240 -12.59 4.32 15.77
N LEU A 241 -12.65 5.29 14.85
CA LEU A 241 -11.62 6.31 14.69
C LEU A 241 -11.67 7.33 15.85
N ASN A 242 -10.55 7.47 16.56
CA ASN A 242 -10.37 8.49 17.58
C ASN A 242 -10.53 9.90 16.96
N PRO A 243 -11.47 10.74 17.43
CA PRO A 243 -11.66 12.09 16.90
C PRO A 243 -10.38 12.95 16.91
N ALA A 244 -9.51 12.77 17.91
CA ALA A 244 -8.26 13.51 18.00
C ALA A 244 -7.20 13.05 16.98
N ALA A 245 -7.39 11.88 16.37
CA ALA A 245 -6.50 11.31 15.34
C ALA A 245 -6.94 11.68 13.91
N GLU A 246 -8.08 12.37 13.76
CA GLU A 246 -8.68 12.60 12.45
C GLU A 246 -7.82 13.54 11.58
N LYS A 247 -7.49 13.06 10.38
CA LYS A 247 -6.82 13.82 9.32
C LYS A 247 -7.89 14.47 8.43
N THR A 248 -7.96 15.78 8.49
CA THR A 248 -8.97 16.62 7.79
C THR A 248 -8.40 17.30 6.55
N ALA A 249 -7.08 17.38 6.41
CA ALA A 249 -6.37 17.94 5.27
C ALA A 249 -5.11 17.15 4.92
N VAL A 250 -4.71 17.17 3.64
CA VAL A 250 -3.54 16.44 3.12
C VAL A 250 -2.24 16.84 3.85
N ASP A 251 -2.03 18.14 4.05
CA ASP A 251 -0.84 18.70 4.70
C ASP A 251 -0.97 18.85 6.24
N GLN A 252 -2.03 18.29 6.85
CA GLN A 252 -2.16 18.29 8.32
C GLN A 252 -0.98 17.52 8.93
N ALA A 253 -0.40 18.02 10.02
CA ALA A 253 0.61 17.28 10.76
C ALA A 253 -0.04 16.15 11.61
N PRO A 254 0.64 15.00 11.80
CA PRO A 254 0.13 13.94 12.67
C PRO A 254 -0.12 14.45 14.10
N PRO A 255 -1.32 14.24 14.67
CA PRO A 255 -1.61 14.62 16.04
C PRO A 255 -0.94 13.66 17.02
N ARG A 256 -0.70 14.13 18.26
CA ARG A 256 -0.26 13.28 19.36
C ARG A 256 -1.47 12.68 20.04
N VAL A 257 -1.73 11.41 19.76
CA VAL A 257 -2.82 10.64 20.36
C VAL A 257 -2.29 9.34 20.93
N GLY A 258 -2.92 8.78 21.96
CA GLY A 258 -2.52 7.45 22.47
C GLY A 258 -2.79 6.36 21.44
N VAL A 259 -4.06 6.22 21.03
CA VAL A 259 -4.53 5.20 20.08
C VAL A 259 -5.37 5.87 18.98
N ILE A 260 -5.15 5.47 17.73
CA ILE A 260 -5.83 5.99 16.52
C ILE A 260 -7.17 5.29 16.31
N TYR A 261 -7.20 3.95 16.44
CA TYR A 261 -8.41 3.14 16.26
C TYR A 261 -8.77 2.41 17.56
N ASN A 262 -9.87 2.80 18.19
CA ASN A 262 -10.35 2.24 19.45
C ASN A 262 -10.92 0.81 19.32
N LYS A 263 -11.15 0.38 18.09
CA LYS A 263 -11.68 -0.95 17.74
C LYS A 263 -10.63 -1.83 17.05
N ALA A 264 -9.35 -1.52 17.19
CA ALA A 264 -8.25 -2.31 16.65
C ALA A 264 -7.36 -2.83 17.78
N PHE A 265 -6.98 -4.09 17.68
CA PHE A 265 -6.28 -4.80 18.74
C PHE A 265 -5.18 -5.72 18.21
N VAL A 266 -4.21 -5.97 19.07
CA VAL A 266 -3.17 -6.98 18.84
C VAL A 266 -2.91 -7.75 20.12
N CYS A 267 -2.65 -9.04 20.03
CA CYS A 267 -2.14 -9.84 21.14
C CYS A 267 -0.80 -10.48 20.78
N SER A 268 0.03 -10.72 21.78
CA SER A 268 1.35 -11.35 21.63
C SER A 268 1.26 -12.87 21.83
N PRO A 269 2.17 -13.66 21.25
CA PRO A 269 2.27 -15.08 21.58
C PRO A 269 2.52 -15.25 23.09
N PRO A 270 2.08 -16.37 23.67
CA PRO A 270 2.32 -16.65 25.09
C PRO A 270 3.79 -16.93 25.39
N ASP A 271 4.56 -17.46 24.43
CA ASP A 271 5.91 -17.94 24.68
C ASP A 271 6.96 -16.83 24.50
N PRO A 272 7.62 -16.35 25.58
CA PRO A 272 8.71 -15.39 25.48
C PRO A 272 9.96 -15.97 24.79
N ARG A 273 10.07 -17.30 24.64
CA ARG A 273 11.18 -17.94 23.92
C ARG A 273 11.25 -17.49 22.47
N PHE A 274 10.12 -17.09 21.86
CA PHE A 274 10.16 -16.47 20.54
C PHE A 274 11.03 -15.21 20.56
N LEU A 275 10.85 -14.33 21.55
CA LEU A 275 11.68 -13.13 21.68
C LEU A 275 13.15 -13.45 21.96
N MET A 276 13.43 -14.48 22.76
CA MET A 276 14.80 -14.93 22.99
C MET A 276 15.43 -15.48 21.69
N SER A 277 14.67 -16.24 20.90
CA SER A 277 15.15 -16.83 19.63
C SER A 277 15.57 -15.78 18.61
N ILE A 278 14.99 -14.58 18.68
CA ILE A 278 15.32 -13.46 17.80
C ILE A 278 16.31 -12.47 18.43
N GLY A 279 16.95 -12.84 19.55
CA GLY A 279 17.97 -12.05 20.23
C GLY A 279 17.42 -10.87 21.04
N CYS A 280 16.15 -10.92 21.43
CA CYS A 280 15.48 -9.93 22.27
C CYS A 280 15.44 -10.40 23.74
N ASP A 281 16.56 -10.91 24.25
CA ASP A 281 16.66 -11.67 25.52
C ASP A 281 16.17 -10.90 26.77
N ASN A 282 16.02 -9.58 26.68
CA ASN A 282 15.54 -8.71 27.77
C ASN A 282 14.24 -7.95 27.43
N MET A 283 13.64 -8.19 26.25
CA MET A 283 12.43 -7.51 25.84
C MET A 283 11.21 -8.31 26.27
N LYS A 284 10.22 -7.66 26.90
CA LYS A 284 8.93 -8.31 27.20
C LYS A 284 8.11 -8.43 25.89
N PRO A 285 7.36 -9.53 25.67
CA PRO A 285 6.45 -9.69 24.52
C PRO A 285 5.54 -8.47 24.26
N GLN A 286 5.05 -7.88 25.34
CA GLN A 286 4.30 -6.63 25.32
C GLN A 286 5.06 -5.48 24.66
N VAL A 287 6.34 -5.29 24.99
CA VAL A 287 7.13 -4.18 24.43
C VAL A 287 7.35 -4.44 22.94
N TRP A 288 7.69 -5.68 22.55
CA TRP A 288 7.87 -6.05 21.15
C TRP A 288 6.63 -5.73 20.32
N ILE A 289 5.47 -6.27 20.71
CA ILE A 289 4.26 -6.12 19.93
C ILE A 289 3.72 -4.68 19.96
N SER A 290 3.88 -3.97 21.08
CA SER A 290 3.57 -2.53 21.15
C SER A 290 4.46 -1.74 20.21
N THR A 291 5.74 -2.09 20.07
CA THR A 291 6.60 -1.44 19.06
C THR A 291 6.12 -1.70 17.64
N ARG A 292 5.40 -2.78 17.36
CA ARG A 292 4.81 -3.04 16.02
C ARG A 292 3.66 -2.11 15.72
N VAL A 293 2.81 -1.80 16.71
CA VAL A 293 1.57 -1.04 16.52
C VAL A 293 1.63 0.40 17.00
N CYS A 294 2.73 0.85 17.60
CA CYS A 294 2.89 2.21 18.12
C CYS A 294 4.13 2.91 17.59
N ALA A 295 4.01 4.20 17.32
CA ALA A 295 5.15 5.06 17.06
C ALA A 295 5.88 5.29 18.39
N VAL A 296 6.83 4.42 18.73
CA VAL A 296 7.53 4.45 20.03
C VAL A 296 8.19 5.82 20.23
N PRO A 297 7.76 6.65 21.20
CA PRO A 297 8.57 7.78 21.63
C PRO A 297 9.80 7.26 22.38
N ASP A 298 10.87 8.06 22.38
CA ASP A 298 12.18 7.71 22.93
C ASP A 298 12.03 7.11 24.34
N LEU A 299 12.49 5.86 24.52
CA LEU A 299 12.31 5.07 25.75
C LEU A 299 13.06 5.68 26.97
N LYS A 300 13.84 6.74 26.76
CA LYS A 300 14.68 7.35 27.78
C LYS A 300 13.92 8.07 28.90
N ASP A 301 12.70 8.55 28.63
CA ASP A 301 11.98 9.43 29.57
C ASP A 301 10.73 8.79 30.22
N GLY A 302 10.57 7.46 30.11
CA GLY A 302 9.34 6.80 30.60
C GLY A 302 8.08 7.23 29.83
N ALA A 303 8.25 7.76 28.61
CA ALA A 303 7.16 8.27 27.79
C ALA A 303 6.15 7.16 27.44
N ARG A 304 4.85 7.49 27.56
CA ARG A 304 3.75 6.62 27.15
C ARG A 304 3.82 6.39 25.64
N HIS A 305 3.49 5.18 25.18
CA HIS A 305 3.34 4.91 23.75
C HIS A 305 2.29 5.87 23.14
N GLU A 306 2.68 6.63 22.11
CA GLU A 306 1.80 7.50 21.34
C GLU A 306 1.70 6.99 19.89
N GLY A 307 0.67 7.43 19.18
CA GLY A 307 0.41 7.09 17.79
C GLY A 307 0.16 5.60 17.56
N CYS A 308 -0.46 4.90 18.52
CA CYS A 308 -0.75 3.48 18.36
C CYS A 308 -1.90 3.25 17.36
N VAL A 309 -1.67 2.49 16.29
CA VAL A 309 -2.75 2.09 15.36
C VAL A 309 -3.68 1.04 15.97
N ALA A 310 -3.23 0.30 16.98
CA ALA A 310 -4.03 -0.71 17.67
C ALA A 310 -3.67 -0.78 19.15
N THR A 311 -4.62 -1.24 19.95
CA THR A 311 -4.44 -1.48 21.39
C THR A 311 -3.84 -2.86 21.62
N TYR A 312 -2.77 -2.93 22.43
CA TYR A 312 -2.28 -4.22 22.90
C TYR A 312 -3.25 -4.83 23.92
N ALA A 313 -3.84 -5.98 23.58
CA ALA A 313 -4.85 -6.64 24.39
C ALA A 313 -4.28 -7.63 25.42
N GLY A 314 -2.97 -7.92 25.37
CA GLY A 314 -2.31 -8.91 26.24
C GLY A 314 -1.74 -10.11 25.47
N SER A 315 -1.43 -11.17 26.20
CA SER A 315 -1.04 -12.46 25.59
C SER A 315 -2.27 -13.10 24.94
N CYS A 316 -2.11 -13.71 23.77
CA CYS A 316 -3.19 -14.39 23.08
C CYS A 316 -3.71 -15.60 23.88
N ARG A 317 -2.86 -16.25 24.70
CA ARG A 317 -3.21 -17.47 25.46
C ARG A 317 -3.01 -17.40 26.98
N GLU A 318 -2.29 -16.43 27.53
CA GLU A 318 -2.07 -16.38 28.98
C GLU A 318 -3.06 -15.48 29.70
N ALA A 319 -3.64 -16.03 30.77
CA ALA A 319 -4.14 -15.22 31.86
C ALA A 319 -2.96 -14.50 32.51
N THR A 320 -2.98 -13.17 32.53
CA THR A 320 -1.94 -12.42 33.21
C THR A 320 -1.89 -12.84 34.68
N PRO A 321 -0.70 -13.11 35.28
CA PRO A 321 -0.60 -13.58 36.66
C PRO A 321 -1.25 -12.65 37.69
N ASN A 322 -1.39 -11.37 37.34
CA ASN A 322 -1.99 -10.32 38.16
C ASN A 322 -3.41 -9.93 37.72
N ALA A 323 -4.04 -10.67 36.81
CA ALA A 323 -5.45 -10.46 36.49
C ALA A 323 -6.31 -10.75 37.74
N PRO A 324 -7.27 -9.88 38.10
CA PRO A 324 -8.22 -10.17 39.16
C PRO A 324 -8.87 -11.56 38.98
N ALA A 325 -9.20 -12.23 40.08
CA ALA A 325 -9.91 -13.51 40.03
C ALA A 325 -11.25 -13.31 39.28
N GLY A 326 -11.44 -14.03 38.17
CA GLY A 326 -12.54 -13.83 37.21
C GLY A 326 -12.10 -13.29 35.84
N THR A 327 -10.86 -12.80 35.70
CA THR A 327 -10.34 -12.18 34.47
C THR A 327 -9.32 -13.07 33.74
N ARG A 328 -9.41 -14.40 33.91
CA ARG A 328 -8.60 -15.38 33.14
C ARG A 328 -9.22 -15.65 31.77
N VAL A 329 -9.52 -14.60 31.03
CA VAL A 329 -10.07 -14.75 29.68
C VAL A 329 -8.89 -14.70 28.72
N ASN A 330 -8.58 -15.84 28.11
CA ASN A 330 -7.67 -15.87 26.97
C ASN A 330 -8.15 -14.82 25.98
N VAL A 331 -7.26 -13.91 25.57
CA VAL A 331 -7.62 -12.88 24.60
C VAL A 331 -8.13 -13.55 23.34
N CYS A 332 -7.53 -14.67 22.92
CA CYS A 332 -8.01 -15.45 21.80
C CYS A 332 -8.47 -16.84 22.24
N ALA A 333 -9.53 -17.34 21.58
CA ALA A 333 -9.97 -18.71 21.74
C ALA A 333 -8.83 -19.68 21.40
N PRO A 334 -8.77 -20.89 21.99
CA PRO A 334 -7.68 -21.84 21.75
C PRO A 334 -7.42 -22.02 20.25
N ALA A 335 -6.16 -21.90 19.85
CA ALA A 335 -5.82 -22.10 18.46
C ALA A 335 -6.08 -23.56 18.09
N SER A 336 -6.73 -23.79 16.95
CA SER A 336 -6.96 -25.15 16.48
C SER A 336 -5.68 -25.67 15.82
N LYS A 337 -5.16 -26.79 16.33
CA LYS A 337 -4.03 -27.51 15.70
C LYS A 337 -4.37 -27.94 14.28
N ALA A 338 -5.64 -28.31 14.03
CA ALA A 338 -6.11 -28.71 12.71
C ALA A 338 -6.02 -27.56 11.69
N SER A 339 -6.10 -26.30 12.14
CA SER A 339 -5.99 -25.10 11.29
C SER A 339 -4.61 -24.42 11.35
N GLY A 340 -3.57 -25.10 11.87
CA GLY A 340 -2.21 -24.56 11.86
C GLY A 340 -1.96 -23.41 12.84
N ASP A 341 -2.45 -23.57 14.08
CA ASP A 341 -2.23 -22.62 15.18
C ASP A 341 -2.81 -21.21 14.96
N VAL A 342 -3.88 -21.11 14.16
CA VAL A 342 -4.67 -19.88 14.04
C VAL A 342 -5.76 -19.79 15.11
N TYR A 343 -6.07 -18.57 15.50
CA TYR A 343 -7.12 -18.28 16.47
C TYR A 343 -8.47 -18.17 15.75
N PRO A 344 -9.54 -18.85 16.20
CA PRO A 344 -10.85 -18.73 15.56
C PRO A 344 -11.59 -17.45 15.95
N SER A 345 -11.28 -16.89 17.10
CA SER A 345 -11.83 -15.63 17.59
C SER A 345 -10.94 -15.01 18.65
N CYS A 346 -11.06 -13.69 18.84
CA CYS A 346 -10.41 -12.96 19.93
C CYS A 346 -11.38 -11.97 20.59
N THR A 347 -11.23 -11.71 21.89
CA THR A 347 -12.11 -10.85 22.68
C THR A 347 -11.31 -9.68 23.24
N ALA A 348 -11.70 -8.46 22.87
CA ALA A 348 -11.15 -7.22 23.41
C ALA A 348 -12.15 -6.07 23.20
N GLY A 349 -12.06 -5.03 24.03
CA GLY A 349 -12.98 -3.89 23.95
C GLY A 349 -14.44 -4.27 24.21
N GLY A 350 -14.68 -5.26 25.07
CA GLY A 350 -16.03 -5.71 25.43
C GLY A 350 -16.76 -6.52 24.35
N ARG A 351 -16.08 -6.96 23.28
CA ARG A 351 -16.68 -7.78 22.22
C ARG A 351 -15.74 -8.87 21.71
N THR A 352 -16.34 -9.90 21.13
CA THR A 352 -15.62 -10.94 20.39
C THR A 352 -15.53 -10.57 18.91
N TRP A 353 -14.37 -10.84 18.33
CA TRP A 353 -13.97 -10.60 16.96
C TRP A 353 -13.77 -11.96 16.30
N ALA A 354 -14.51 -12.22 15.22
CA ALA A 354 -14.56 -13.54 14.59
C ALA A 354 -13.50 -13.70 13.49
N ARG A 355 -12.82 -12.62 13.10
CA ARG A 355 -11.90 -12.59 11.96
C ARG A 355 -10.47 -12.18 12.33
N PRO A 356 -9.84 -12.73 13.38
CA PRO A 356 -8.44 -12.45 13.67
C PRO A 356 -7.53 -13.00 12.56
N ALA A 357 -6.42 -12.32 12.32
CA ALA A 357 -5.33 -12.79 11.47
C ALA A 357 -4.07 -13.00 12.32
N SER A 358 -3.51 -14.21 12.28
CA SER A 358 -2.24 -14.56 12.91
C SER A 358 -1.09 -14.31 11.94
N VAL A 359 0.00 -13.75 12.45
CA VAL A 359 1.23 -13.52 11.67
C VAL A 359 2.28 -14.53 12.08
N PHE A 360 2.89 -15.16 11.08
CA PHE A 360 4.03 -16.05 11.26
C PHE A 360 5.25 -15.52 10.50
N LEU A 361 6.40 -15.62 11.13
CA LEU A 361 7.70 -15.19 10.60
C LEU A 361 8.52 -16.42 10.20
N PRO A 362 9.42 -16.26 9.21
CA PRO A 362 10.40 -17.30 8.94
C PRO A 362 11.33 -17.44 10.16
N PRO A 363 11.89 -18.64 10.41
CA PRO A 363 12.92 -18.78 11.42
C PRO A 363 14.07 -17.84 11.07
N LEU A 364 14.52 -17.05 12.03
CA LEU A 364 15.67 -16.18 11.80
C LEU A 364 16.92 -17.05 11.65
N PRO A 365 17.83 -16.72 10.71
CA PRO A 365 19.12 -17.38 10.65
C PRO A 365 19.87 -17.11 11.97
N PRO A 366 20.68 -18.05 12.47
CA PRO A 366 21.35 -17.95 13.78
C PRO A 366 22.49 -16.91 13.83
N THR A 367 22.48 -15.87 12.99
CA THR A 367 23.61 -14.95 12.85
C THR A 367 23.50 -13.75 13.80
N ASN A 368 24.63 -13.33 14.37
CA ASN A 368 24.73 -12.18 15.28
C ASN A 368 24.25 -10.84 14.70
N ALA A 369 24.13 -10.73 13.36
CA ALA A 369 23.68 -9.51 12.69
C ALA A 369 22.20 -9.16 13.01
N ASP A 370 21.40 -10.15 13.42
CA ASP A 370 19.98 -9.95 13.68
C ASP A 370 19.65 -9.51 15.12
N ARG A 371 20.64 -9.41 16.02
CA ARG A 371 20.45 -8.72 17.33
C ARG A 371 20.02 -7.26 17.16
N HIS A 372 20.21 -6.69 15.97
CA HIS A 372 19.69 -5.36 15.63
C HIS A 372 18.17 -5.32 15.43
N ALA A 373 17.51 -6.46 15.17
CA ALA A 373 16.05 -6.52 15.08
C ALA A 373 15.37 -6.07 16.37
N CYS A 374 16.01 -6.27 17.52
CA CYS A 374 15.48 -5.92 18.84
C CYS A 374 15.78 -4.49 19.27
N ARG A 375 16.57 -3.73 18.51
CA ARG A 375 16.82 -2.33 18.86
C ARG A 375 15.58 -1.51 18.47
N PRO A 376 15.01 -0.73 19.39
CA PRO A 376 14.03 0.30 19.04
C PRO A 376 14.60 1.11 17.89
N GLN A 377 13.77 1.41 16.89
CA GLN A 377 14.21 2.35 15.87
C GLN A 377 14.59 3.64 16.58
N ARG A 378 15.86 4.05 16.45
CA ARG A 378 16.14 5.47 16.58
C ARG A 378 15.23 6.13 15.56
N LYS A 379 14.49 7.17 15.95
CA LYS A 379 13.75 8.00 14.99
C LYS A 379 14.65 8.14 13.76
N PRO A 380 14.17 7.82 12.54
CA PRO A 380 14.96 8.12 11.36
C PRO A 380 15.38 9.57 11.55
N ASP A 381 16.69 9.83 11.66
CA ASP A 381 17.21 11.19 11.77
C ASP A 381 16.48 11.96 10.70
N ARG A 382 15.59 12.89 11.13
CA ARG A 382 14.54 13.51 10.31
C ARG A 382 15.00 13.44 8.88
N LEU A 383 14.38 12.55 8.10
CA LEU A 383 14.69 12.30 6.70
C LEU A 383 15.14 13.62 6.12
N ARG A 384 16.47 13.78 5.95
CA ARG A 384 17.14 15.06 5.70
C ARG A 384 16.25 15.80 4.71
N ASP A 385 15.60 16.87 5.15
CA ASP A 385 14.49 17.49 4.42
C ASP A 385 14.73 17.41 2.91
N HIS A 386 14.10 16.47 2.22
CA HIS A 386 14.11 16.47 0.75
C HIS A 386 13.31 17.68 0.20
N ASN A 387 12.75 18.48 1.11
CA ASN A 387 12.15 19.80 0.88
C ASN A 387 12.98 20.98 1.43
N ARG A 388 14.24 20.80 1.86
CA ARG A 388 15.09 21.98 2.08
C ARG A 388 15.34 22.60 0.69
N PRO A 389 15.05 23.88 0.46
CA PRO A 389 15.54 24.58 -0.71
C PRO A 389 17.05 24.29 -0.80
N SER A 390 17.53 23.94 -1.99
CA SER A 390 18.97 23.81 -2.24
C SER A 390 19.65 25.01 -1.60
N PRO A 391 20.72 24.83 -0.79
CA PRO A 391 21.39 25.94 -0.15
C PRO A 391 21.68 27.01 -1.22
N ASP A 392 21.31 28.24 -0.86
CA ASP A 392 21.46 29.41 -1.71
C ASP A 392 22.87 29.35 -2.35
N PRO A 393 23.00 29.37 -3.69
CA PRO A 393 24.29 29.22 -4.35
C PRO A 393 25.28 30.20 -3.74
N GLY A 394 26.46 29.69 -3.37
CA GLY A 394 27.50 30.49 -2.72
C GLY A 394 27.83 31.73 -3.55
N PRO A 395 28.46 32.76 -2.94
CA PRO A 395 28.79 34.01 -3.63
C PRO A 395 29.57 33.79 -4.95
N GLU A 396 30.34 32.70 -5.08
CA GLU A 396 31.04 32.33 -6.32
C GLU A 396 30.09 31.87 -7.44
N ASP A 397 29.05 31.09 -7.13
CA ASP A 397 28.03 30.66 -8.09
C ASP A 397 27.13 31.82 -8.54
N ARG A 398 26.86 32.77 -7.63
CA ARG A 398 26.19 34.04 -7.97
C ARG A 398 27.05 34.92 -8.87
N ALA A 399 28.37 34.94 -8.67
CA ALA A 399 29.31 35.65 -9.54
C ALA A 399 29.40 35.00 -10.94
N ARG A 400 29.26 33.67 -11.03
CA ARG A 400 29.21 32.95 -12.31
C ARG A 400 27.90 33.18 -13.06
N ALA A 401 26.77 33.25 -12.34
CA ALA A 401 25.47 33.58 -12.92
C ALA A 401 25.36 35.04 -13.39
N ARG A 402 26.04 35.98 -12.73
CA ARG A 402 26.12 37.39 -13.16
C ARG A 402 27.00 37.64 -14.39
N LYS A 403 27.85 36.68 -14.78
CA LYS A 403 28.64 36.76 -16.03
C LYS A 403 27.89 36.25 -17.26
N LEU A 404 26.72 35.64 -17.07
CA LEU A 404 25.80 35.34 -18.17
C LEU A 404 24.83 36.51 -18.27
N GLY A 405 25.02 37.31 -19.32
CA GLY A 405 24.30 38.55 -19.59
C GLY A 405 22.78 38.40 -19.65
N THR A 406 22.14 39.52 -19.93
CA THR A 406 20.69 39.71 -19.92
C THR A 406 19.95 38.64 -20.76
N PRO A 407 18.66 38.41 -20.51
CA PRO A 407 17.87 37.43 -21.26
C PRO A 407 17.95 37.57 -22.80
N ASP A 408 18.24 38.76 -23.32
CA ASP A 408 18.47 39.00 -24.75
C ASP A 408 19.79 38.41 -25.27
N ASP A 409 20.83 38.35 -24.45
CA ASP A 409 22.14 37.78 -24.83
C ASP A 409 22.05 36.26 -25.00
N ARG A 410 21.13 35.60 -24.27
CA ARG A 410 20.85 34.16 -24.40
C ARG A 410 20.13 33.79 -25.69
N VAL A 411 19.27 34.68 -26.22
CA VAL A 411 18.58 34.44 -27.49
C VAL A 411 19.53 34.65 -28.67
N LYS A 412 20.50 35.57 -28.56
CA LYS A 412 21.52 35.81 -29.59
C LYS A 412 22.53 34.66 -29.70
N ALA A 413 22.99 34.11 -28.57
CA ALA A 413 23.95 33.00 -28.55
C ALA A 413 23.39 31.67 -29.13
N ILE A 414 22.08 31.44 -29.03
CA ILE A 414 21.43 30.24 -29.60
C ILE A 414 21.20 30.40 -31.12
N ARG A 415 21.12 31.64 -31.62
CA ARG A 415 20.87 31.93 -33.04
C ARG A 415 22.14 31.87 -33.91
N GLU A 416 23.32 32.06 -33.32
CA GLU A 416 24.61 32.03 -34.02
C GLU A 416 25.25 30.63 -34.13
N GLN A 417 24.68 29.60 -33.50
CA GLN A 417 25.18 28.21 -33.55
C GLN A 417 24.54 27.32 -34.64
N ARG A 418 23.92 27.89 -35.67
CA ARG A 418 23.41 27.12 -36.82
C ARG A 418 24.13 27.48 -38.12
N VAL A 419 24.86 26.47 -38.62
CA VAL A 419 25.28 26.22 -40.01
C VAL A 419 26.63 26.83 -40.45
N THR A 420 27.67 26.00 -40.40
CA THR A 420 28.70 25.93 -41.45
C THR A 420 28.81 24.48 -41.92
N PRO A 421 28.56 24.15 -43.20
CA PRO A 421 28.92 22.87 -43.78
C PRO A 421 30.43 22.89 -44.09
N ALA A 422 31.15 21.90 -43.60
CA ALA A 422 32.56 21.69 -43.94
C ALA A 422 32.69 21.28 -45.42
N VAL A 423 33.35 22.13 -46.20
CA VAL A 423 33.83 21.85 -47.56
C VAL A 423 35.14 21.09 -47.45
N ASN A 424 35.22 19.92 -48.09
CA ASN A 424 36.42 19.08 -48.14
C ASN A 424 37.01 19.18 -49.57
N PRO A 425 38.19 19.77 -49.79
CA PRO A 425 38.81 19.81 -51.10
C PRO A 425 39.87 18.72 -51.29
N ALA A 426 40.01 18.30 -52.54
CA ALA A 426 41.13 17.56 -53.14
C ALA A 426 41.16 16.02 -53.05
N LEU A 427 40.77 15.37 -54.15
CA LEU A 427 41.61 14.37 -54.82
C LEU A 427 41.22 14.20 -56.30
N ARG A 428 42.25 13.89 -57.09
CA ARG A 428 42.41 14.13 -58.54
C ARG A 428 41.74 13.08 -59.46
N GLN A 429 41.31 13.58 -60.63
CA GLN A 429 41.45 13.06 -62.01
C GLN A 429 40.90 11.67 -62.44
N ARG A 430 39.89 11.72 -63.35
CA ARG A 430 39.65 11.04 -64.69
C ARG A 430 39.98 9.54 -64.90
N PRO A 431 39.40 8.81 -65.91
CA PRO A 431 38.57 9.22 -67.04
C PRO A 431 37.27 8.40 -67.30
N GLN A 432 36.61 8.75 -68.41
CA GLN A 432 35.28 8.40 -68.91
C GLN A 432 35.10 6.98 -69.50
N ALA A 433 33.82 6.57 -69.49
CA ALA A 433 33.04 5.82 -70.50
C ALA A 433 33.22 4.29 -70.64
N PRO A 434 32.24 3.54 -71.23
CA PRO A 434 30.84 3.88 -71.56
C PRO A 434 29.79 2.87 -71.03
N ALA A 435 28.54 3.26 -71.26
CA ALA A 435 27.28 2.59 -70.98
C ALA A 435 27.14 1.17 -71.56
N ARG A 436 26.36 0.36 -70.85
CA ARG A 436 25.12 -0.24 -71.34
C ARG A 436 24.13 -0.42 -70.20
#